data_AF-A0A3B1DEY6-F1
#
_entry.id   AF-A0A3B1DEY6-F1
#
_cell.length_a   1.000
_cell.length_b   1.000
_cell.length_c   1.000
_cell.angle_alpha   90.00
_cell.angle_beta   90.00
_cell.angle_gamma   90.00
#
_symmetry.space_group_name_H-M   'P 1'
#
loop_
_entity.id
_entity.type
_entity.pdbx_description
1 polymer ?
#
loop_
_entity_poly.entity_id
_entity_poly.type
_entity_poly.pdbx_seq_one_letter_code
_entity_poly.pdbx_strand_id
1 'polypeptide(L)'
;MLGFIAAPLVVMAILVYGIVLSMERGPSMVAEPVGAGAGDTGGANAIGRSLFGSGDAGRSIPAEQTARGAVLVVRDAGGVANAERPIVLLTNHGRWEAAGAEPLVLGADGLWSIALPPPGPGQTEPMAFRFAVLDGGETLVELDTAGEPMGERRLPRVNEDEAVGEEPLVYEFVVVGFGAGG
;
A
#
# COMPACT_ATOMS: atom_id res chain seq x y z
N MET A 1 -39.89 15.37 45.23
CA MET A 1 -40.37 14.57 44.07
C MET A 1 -39.84 15.03 42.70
N LEU A 2 -39.32 16.26 42.54
CA LEU A 2 -38.76 16.72 41.25
C LEU A 2 -37.45 16.02 40.83
N GLY A 3 -36.64 15.60 41.81
CA GLY A 3 -35.33 14.98 41.54
C GLY A 3 -35.38 13.60 40.87
N PHE A 4 -36.49 12.88 40.97
CA PHE A 4 -36.60 11.51 40.42
C PHE A 4 -36.84 11.50 38.90
N ILE A 5 -37.42 12.57 38.35
CA ILE A 5 -37.66 12.73 36.90
C ILE A 5 -36.46 13.39 36.21
N ALA A 6 -35.76 14.29 36.91
CA ALA A 6 -34.57 14.95 36.36
C ALA A 6 -33.37 14.00 36.24
N ALA A 7 -33.26 13.02 37.14
CA ALA A 7 -32.14 12.08 37.19
C ALA A 7 -31.91 11.31 35.86
N PRO A 8 -32.90 10.64 35.25
CA PRO A 8 -32.66 9.91 34.00
C PRO A 8 -32.27 10.81 32.83
N LEU A 9 -32.80 12.04 32.76
CA LEU A 9 -32.44 12.98 31.69
C LEU A 9 -30.99 13.45 31.79
N VAL A 10 -30.51 13.70 33.01
CA VAL A 10 -29.10 14.09 33.24
C VAL A 10 -28.15 12.94 32.91
N VAL A 11 -28.49 11.71 33.29
CA VAL A 11 -27.68 10.52 32.97
C VAL A 11 -27.60 10.31 31.45
N MET A 12 -28.71 10.46 30.74
CA MET A 12 -28.75 10.30 29.29
C MET A 12 -27.91 11.36 28.58
N ALA A 13 -27.99 12.63 29.01
CA ALA A 13 -27.17 13.71 28.47
C ALA A 13 -25.66 13.47 28.68
N ILE A 14 -25.26 12.96 29.84
CA ILE A 14 -23.86 12.62 30.14
C ILE A 14 -23.38 11.46 29.25
N LEU A 15 -24.19 10.42 29.06
CA LEU A 15 -23.85 9.28 28.21
C LEU A 15 -23.67 9.69 26.75
N VAL A 16 -24.59 10.50 26.20
CA VAL A 16 -24.50 10.99 24.82
C VAL A 16 -23.24 11.83 24.63
N TYR A 17 -22.96 12.74 25.56
CA TYR A 17 -21.75 13.55 25.51
C TYR A 17 -20.48 12.69 25.58
N GLY A 18 -20.45 11.68 26.44
CA GLY A 18 -19.33 10.74 26.57
C GLY A 18 -19.06 9.95 25.29
N ILE A 19 -20.11 9.50 24.59
CA ILE A 19 -19.98 8.75 23.33
C ILE A 19 -19.42 9.66 22.23
N VAL A 20 -19.95 10.87 22.07
CA VAL A 20 -19.46 11.84 21.06
C VAL A 20 -17.98 12.14 21.29
N LEU A 21 -17.60 12.44 22.54
CA LEU A 21 -16.21 12.70 22.90
C LEU A 21 -15.31 11.47 22.70
N SER A 22 -15.83 10.26 22.91
CA SER A 22 -15.10 9.01 22.68
C SER A 22 -14.91 8.73 21.19
N MET A 23 -15.84 9.15 20.33
CA MET A 23 -15.72 8.99 18.88
C MET A 23 -14.69 9.96 18.28
N GLU A 24 -14.63 11.20 18.78
CA GLU A 24 -13.63 12.19 18.35
C GLU A 24 -12.18 11.77 18.66
N ARG A 25 -11.99 10.90 19.66
CA ARG A 25 -10.66 10.49 20.13
C ARG A 25 -10.09 9.25 19.45
N GLY A 26 -10.84 8.63 18.53
CA GLY A 26 -10.43 7.41 17.83
C GLY A 26 -10.29 6.19 18.77
N PRO A 27 -10.57 4.96 18.33
CA PRO A 27 -10.34 3.79 19.15
C PRO A 27 -8.83 3.61 19.42
N SER A 28 -8.39 3.81 20.66
CA SER A 28 -7.09 3.32 21.12
C SER A 28 -7.21 1.80 21.32
N MET A 29 -7.02 1.05 20.24
CA MET A 29 -6.82 -0.40 20.34
C MET A 29 -5.34 -0.66 20.61
N VAL A 30 -4.96 -0.67 21.89
CA VAL A 30 -3.74 -1.37 22.31
C VAL A 30 -4.10 -2.85 22.32
N ALA A 31 -3.95 -3.50 21.17
CA ALA A 31 -4.01 -4.96 21.11
C ALA A 31 -2.68 -5.50 21.66
N GLU A 32 -2.75 -6.23 22.76
CA GLU A 32 -1.59 -6.99 23.26
C GLU A 32 -1.19 -8.04 22.21
N PRO A 33 0.09 -8.13 21.82
CA PRO A 33 0.55 -9.13 20.87
C PRO A 33 0.51 -10.52 21.50
N VAL A 34 -0.56 -11.26 21.27
CA VAL A 34 -0.64 -12.70 21.58
C VAL A 34 0.06 -13.51 20.49
N GLY A 35 1.39 -13.42 20.48
CA GLY A 35 2.29 -14.26 19.71
C GLY A 35 2.45 -15.63 20.37
N ALA A 36 1.50 -16.54 20.13
CA ALA A 36 1.74 -17.96 20.32
C ALA A 36 2.45 -18.52 19.09
N GLY A 37 3.79 -18.57 19.16
CA GLY A 37 4.64 -19.58 18.52
C GLY A 37 4.46 -19.83 17.01
N ALA A 38 5.47 -19.39 16.25
CA ALA A 38 5.99 -20.04 15.06
C ALA A 38 5.03 -20.28 13.87
N GLY A 39 5.22 -19.44 12.84
CA GLY A 39 5.07 -19.91 11.46
C GLY A 39 3.73 -19.71 10.78
N ASP A 40 3.13 -18.52 10.85
CA ASP A 40 2.20 -18.02 9.82
C ASP A 40 1.94 -16.53 10.08
N THR A 41 2.46 -15.65 9.23
CA THR A 41 2.20 -14.21 9.27
C THR A 41 0.77 -13.94 8.77
N GLY A 42 -0.21 -14.16 9.63
CA GLY A 42 -1.63 -13.95 9.36
C GLY A 42 -2.25 -12.97 10.34
N GLY A 43 -2.39 -11.71 9.92
CA GLY A 43 -3.19 -10.71 10.65
C GLY A 43 -3.74 -9.62 9.74
N ALA A 44 -2.90 -9.00 8.92
CA ALA A 44 -3.32 -8.04 7.89
C ALA A 44 -3.58 -8.68 6.51
N ASN A 45 -3.04 -9.89 6.26
CA ASN A 45 -3.20 -10.65 5.01
C ASN A 45 -4.39 -11.62 4.99
N ALA A 46 -5.13 -11.76 6.09
CA ALA A 46 -6.26 -12.70 6.18
C ALA A 46 -7.53 -12.18 5.49
N ILE A 47 -7.77 -10.86 5.52
CA ILE A 47 -8.89 -10.23 4.80
C ILE A 47 -8.64 -10.26 3.29
N GLY A 48 -7.37 -10.12 2.87
CA GLY A 48 -6.96 -10.26 1.47
C GLY A 48 -7.22 -11.64 0.87
N ARG A 49 -7.03 -12.74 1.64
CA ARG A 49 -7.33 -14.10 1.13
C ARG A 49 -8.81 -14.33 0.81
N SER A 50 -9.73 -13.58 1.42
CA SER A 50 -11.17 -13.74 1.18
C SER A 50 -11.72 -12.90 0.01
N LEU A 51 -10.99 -11.85 -0.41
CA LEU A 51 -11.35 -11.01 -1.56
C LEU A 51 -10.69 -11.47 -2.89
N PHE A 52 -9.57 -12.19 -2.83
CA PHE A 52 -8.79 -12.62 -4.02
C PHE A 52 -8.98 -14.09 -4.41
N GLY A 53 -10.16 -14.66 -4.17
CA GLY A 53 -10.64 -15.82 -4.95
C GLY A 53 -10.04 -17.17 -4.57
N SER A 54 -10.73 -17.89 -3.69
CA SER A 54 -10.76 -19.35 -3.74
C SER A 54 -11.77 -19.79 -4.80
N GLY A 55 -11.32 -19.98 -6.04
CA GLY A 55 -12.07 -20.75 -7.03
C GLY A 55 -12.11 -20.19 -8.45
N ASP A 56 -10.97 -20.15 -9.14
CA ASP A 56 -10.92 -20.76 -10.46
C ASP A 56 -9.49 -21.21 -10.75
N ALA A 57 -9.31 -22.44 -11.23
CA ALA A 57 -8.02 -22.95 -11.69
C ALA A 57 -7.72 -22.43 -13.11
N GLY A 58 -8.14 -21.20 -13.41
CA GLY A 58 -7.79 -20.48 -14.62
C GLY A 58 -6.32 -20.06 -14.58
N ARG A 59 -5.69 -20.03 -15.75
CA ARG A 59 -4.35 -19.44 -15.90
C ARG A 59 -4.44 -17.97 -15.49
N SER A 60 -3.96 -17.66 -14.29
CA SER A 60 -3.73 -16.28 -13.89
C SER A 60 -2.32 -15.87 -14.32
N ILE A 61 -2.15 -14.64 -14.78
CA ILE A 61 -0.87 -14.08 -15.27
C ILE A 61 -0.53 -12.89 -14.37
N PRO A 62 0.73 -12.67 -13.96
CA PRO A 62 1.11 -11.43 -13.27
C PRO A 62 0.70 -10.20 -14.10
N ALA A 63 0.14 -9.16 -13.48
CA ALA A 63 -0.41 -8.01 -14.19
C ALA A 63 0.62 -7.29 -15.07
N GLU A 64 1.87 -7.20 -14.61
CA GLU A 64 3.00 -6.63 -15.36
C GLU A 64 3.42 -7.48 -16.56
N GLN A 65 3.02 -8.76 -16.60
CA GLN A 65 3.31 -9.67 -17.71
C GLN A 65 2.19 -9.70 -18.75
N THR A 66 1.15 -8.89 -18.58
CA THR A 66 0.09 -8.76 -19.57
C THR A 66 0.56 -7.94 -20.77
N ALA A 67 -0.07 -8.13 -21.94
CA ALA A 67 0.22 -7.34 -23.13
C ALA A 67 -0.14 -5.85 -22.97
N ARG A 68 -0.90 -5.51 -21.91
CA ARG A 68 -1.38 -4.17 -21.58
C ARG A 68 -0.33 -3.34 -20.83
N GLY A 69 0.62 -4.00 -20.18
CA GLY A 69 1.46 -3.35 -19.16
C GLY A 69 0.63 -2.90 -17.96
N ALA A 70 1.19 -2.03 -17.14
CA ALA A 70 0.52 -1.49 -15.96
C ALA A 70 0.93 -0.04 -15.68
N VAL A 71 0.11 0.70 -14.94
CA VAL A 71 0.47 2.00 -14.39
C VAL A 71 0.43 1.88 -12.88
N LEU A 72 1.55 2.20 -12.24
CA LEU A 72 1.59 2.32 -10.79
C LEU A 72 1.32 3.76 -10.44
N VAL A 73 0.35 3.99 -9.56
CA VAL A 73 0.02 5.30 -9.00
C VAL A 73 0.35 5.25 -7.52
N VAL A 74 1.13 6.21 -7.04
CA VAL A 74 1.63 6.25 -5.68
C VAL A 74 1.25 7.57 -5.05
N ARG A 75 0.59 7.46 -3.89
CA ARG A 75 0.37 8.58 -2.99
C ARG A 75 1.44 8.55 -1.90
N ASP A 76 2.23 9.61 -1.82
CA ASP A 76 3.14 9.83 -0.69
C ASP A 76 2.37 10.48 0.46
N ALA A 77 1.99 9.67 1.45
CA ALA A 77 1.32 10.16 2.65
C ALA A 77 2.29 10.80 3.66
N GLY A 78 3.58 10.47 3.57
CA GLY A 78 4.63 11.03 4.42
C GLY A 78 5.08 12.44 3.99
N GLY A 79 4.82 12.80 2.73
CA GLY A 79 5.16 14.11 2.16
C GLY A 79 6.67 14.35 2.02
N VAL A 80 7.44 13.27 1.87
CA VAL A 80 8.90 13.30 1.74
C VAL A 80 9.31 13.59 0.29
N ALA A 81 8.60 13.00 -0.68
CA ALA A 81 8.88 13.12 -2.09
C ALA A 81 8.39 14.46 -2.65
N ASN A 82 9.17 15.03 -3.57
CA ASN A 82 8.85 16.26 -4.28
C ASN A 82 9.61 16.30 -5.62
N ALA A 83 9.45 17.36 -6.41
CA ALA A 83 10.07 17.45 -7.74
C ALA A 83 11.62 17.36 -7.72
N GLU A 84 12.27 17.76 -6.63
CA GLU A 84 13.73 17.66 -6.45
C GLU A 84 14.14 16.30 -5.86
N ARG A 85 13.20 15.58 -5.24
CA ARG A 85 13.37 14.28 -4.59
C ARG A 85 12.27 13.33 -5.06
N PRO A 86 12.31 12.88 -6.32
CA PRO A 86 11.23 12.07 -6.88
C PRO A 86 11.20 10.68 -6.25
N ILE A 87 10.01 10.08 -6.23
CA ILE A 87 9.88 8.64 -5.99
C ILE A 87 10.50 7.92 -7.19
N VAL A 88 11.30 6.90 -6.94
CA VAL A 88 11.86 6.00 -7.95
C VAL A 88 11.38 4.57 -7.71
N LEU A 89 11.29 3.79 -8.80
CA LEU A 89 10.93 2.38 -8.73
C LEU A 89 12.19 1.50 -8.75
N LEU A 90 12.50 0.85 -7.64
CA LEU A 90 13.56 -0.15 -7.57
C LEU A 90 12.97 -1.51 -7.93
N THR A 91 13.63 -2.24 -8.83
CA THR A 91 13.13 -3.55 -9.29
C THR A 91 14.20 -4.63 -9.24
N ASN A 92 13.80 -5.90 -9.19
CA ASN A 92 14.70 -7.05 -9.35
C ASN A 92 15.46 -7.01 -10.69
N HIS A 93 14.85 -6.51 -11.76
CA HIS A 93 15.50 -6.34 -13.05
C HIS A 93 16.55 -5.22 -13.05
N GLY A 94 16.33 -4.17 -12.27
CA GLY A 94 17.28 -3.08 -12.01
C GLY A 94 18.27 -3.36 -10.88
N ARG A 95 18.41 -4.62 -10.44
CA ARG A 95 19.31 -5.05 -9.35
C ARG A 95 19.11 -4.30 -8.02
N TRP A 96 17.93 -3.72 -7.80
CA TRP A 96 17.61 -2.92 -6.63
C TRP A 96 18.48 -1.65 -6.46
N GLU A 97 19.09 -1.17 -7.54
CA GLU A 97 19.92 0.03 -7.53
C GLU A 97 19.10 1.26 -7.91
N ALA A 98 19.25 2.35 -7.16
CA ALA A 98 18.61 3.62 -7.49
C ALA A 98 19.33 4.37 -8.62
N ALA A 99 20.60 4.03 -8.86
CA ALA A 99 21.37 4.56 -9.98
C ALA A 99 20.78 4.05 -11.30
N GLY A 100 20.12 4.93 -12.04
CA GLY A 100 19.43 4.57 -13.29
C GLY A 100 18.01 4.03 -13.10
N ALA A 101 17.47 4.06 -11.88
CA ALA A 101 16.05 3.83 -11.66
C ALA A 101 15.23 4.96 -12.28
N GLU A 102 14.12 4.60 -12.93
CA GLU A 102 13.23 5.57 -13.55
C GLU A 102 12.38 6.28 -12.46
N PRO A 103 12.38 7.63 -12.44
CA PRO A 103 11.55 8.38 -11.51
C PRO A 103 10.09 8.31 -11.92
N LEU A 104 9.21 8.22 -10.93
CA LEU A 104 7.78 8.44 -11.11
C LEU A 104 7.54 9.91 -11.49
N VAL A 105 6.53 10.13 -12.32
CA VAL A 105 6.08 11.46 -12.76
C VAL A 105 5.06 11.99 -11.76
N LEU A 106 5.31 13.18 -11.20
CA LEU A 106 4.36 13.88 -10.34
C LEU A 106 3.26 14.53 -11.18
N GLY A 107 2.02 14.09 -10.98
CA GLY A 107 0.81 14.67 -11.55
C GLY A 107 0.38 15.96 -10.86
N ALA A 108 -0.47 16.74 -11.55
CA ALA A 108 -1.04 17.98 -11.01
C ALA A 108 -2.01 17.73 -9.84
N ASP A 109 -2.49 16.51 -9.69
CA ASP A 109 -3.31 16.00 -8.58
C ASP A 109 -2.48 15.62 -7.34
N GLY A 110 -1.15 15.73 -7.42
CA GLY A 110 -0.24 15.35 -6.34
C GLY A 110 0.02 13.85 -6.26
N LEU A 111 -0.41 13.06 -7.25
CA LEU A 111 -0.11 11.63 -7.33
C LEU A 111 1.13 11.39 -8.18
N TRP A 112 1.95 10.45 -7.75
CA TRP A 112 3.12 9.99 -8.50
C TRP A 112 2.70 8.83 -9.40
N SER A 113 3.18 8.78 -10.64
CA SER A 113 2.82 7.68 -11.53
C SER A 113 3.98 7.20 -12.41
N ILE A 114 4.03 5.91 -12.70
CA ILE A 114 4.96 5.32 -13.68
C ILE A 114 4.24 4.28 -14.52
N ALA A 115 4.45 4.35 -15.82
CA ALA A 115 3.98 3.33 -16.75
C ALA A 115 5.02 2.22 -16.85
N LEU A 116 4.59 1.00 -16.57
CA LEU A 116 5.33 -0.22 -16.79
C LEU A 116 4.99 -0.74 -18.18
N PRO A 117 5.95 -0.81 -19.10
CA PRO A 117 5.69 -1.36 -20.42
C PRO A 117 5.35 -2.85 -20.31
N PRO A 118 4.67 -3.41 -21.33
CA PRO A 118 4.54 -4.85 -21.46
C PRO A 118 5.91 -5.54 -21.42
N PRO A 119 5.97 -6.82 -20.98
CA PRO A 119 7.24 -7.52 -20.85
C PRO A 119 7.94 -7.63 -22.21
N GLY A 120 9.26 -7.44 -22.21
CA GLY A 120 10.06 -7.61 -23.42
C GLY A 120 10.11 -9.09 -23.87
N PRO A 121 10.49 -9.36 -25.13
CA PRO A 121 10.65 -10.74 -25.60
C PRO A 121 11.57 -11.56 -24.70
N GLY A 122 11.07 -12.67 -24.16
CA GLY A 122 11.84 -13.57 -23.29
C GLY A 122 11.86 -13.19 -21.81
N GLN A 123 11.23 -12.09 -21.40
CA GLN A 123 11.07 -11.73 -19.99
C GLN A 123 9.96 -12.59 -19.37
N THR A 124 10.36 -13.60 -18.59
CA THR A 124 9.45 -14.56 -17.95
C THR A 124 9.38 -14.43 -16.43
N GLU A 125 10.37 -13.77 -15.83
CA GLU A 125 10.41 -13.54 -14.40
C GLU A 125 9.42 -12.43 -14.02
N PRO A 126 8.53 -12.64 -13.03
CA PRO A 126 7.63 -11.60 -12.55
C PRO A 126 8.39 -10.51 -11.80
N MET A 127 7.97 -9.25 -12.00
CA MET A 127 8.65 -8.11 -11.41
C MET A 127 8.40 -8.07 -9.91
N ALA A 128 9.47 -7.92 -9.15
CA ALA A 128 9.43 -7.52 -7.75
C ALA A 128 9.93 -6.08 -7.67
N PHE A 129 9.30 -5.26 -6.83
CA PHE A 129 9.63 -3.84 -6.75
C PHE A 129 9.53 -3.27 -5.34
N ARG A 130 10.18 -2.12 -5.13
CA ARG A 130 10.06 -1.26 -3.94
C ARG A 130 10.04 0.19 -4.39
N PHE A 131 9.37 1.04 -3.63
CA PHE A 131 9.47 2.48 -3.81
C PHE A 131 10.63 3.04 -2.99
N ALA A 132 11.34 4.01 -3.54
CA ALA A 132 12.38 4.71 -2.83
C ALA A 132 12.38 6.19 -3.21
N VAL A 133 13.09 7.01 -2.44
CA VAL A 133 13.46 8.38 -2.82
C VAL A 133 14.97 8.53 -2.78
N LEU A 134 15.49 9.40 -3.64
CA LEU A 134 16.89 9.80 -3.63
C LEU A 134 17.05 11.07 -2.79
N ASP A 135 17.93 11.03 -1.80
CA ASP A 135 18.23 12.17 -0.92
C ASP A 135 19.74 12.35 -0.80
N GLY A 136 20.29 13.35 -1.49
CA GLY A 136 21.72 13.67 -1.37
C GLY A 136 22.70 12.54 -1.73
N GLY A 137 22.26 11.53 -2.50
CA GLY A 137 23.05 10.34 -2.84
C GLY A 137 22.73 9.11 -1.98
N GLU A 138 21.91 9.25 -0.95
CA GLU A 138 21.35 8.14 -0.19
C GLU A 138 20.03 7.67 -0.84
N THR A 139 19.78 6.36 -0.74
CA THR A 139 18.52 5.74 -1.17
C THR A 139 17.69 5.43 0.06
N LEU A 140 16.59 6.15 0.24
CA LEU A 140 15.64 5.90 1.31
C LEU A 140 14.51 5.02 0.77
N VAL A 141 14.34 3.84 1.34
CA VAL A 141 13.32 2.88 0.93
C VAL A 141 12.00 3.15 1.65
N GLU A 142 10.90 2.77 1.02
CA GLU A 142 9.56 2.78 1.62
C GLU A 142 9.56 2.10 2.99
N LEU A 143 8.89 2.72 3.95
CA LEU A 143 8.63 2.17 5.28
C LEU A 143 7.19 1.68 5.39
N ASP A 144 6.97 0.68 6.23
CA ASP A 144 5.65 0.25 6.66
C ASP A 144 5.09 1.16 7.77
N THR A 145 3.88 0.84 8.27
CA THR A 145 3.23 1.61 9.33
C THR A 145 3.93 1.53 10.69
N ALA A 146 4.85 0.57 10.89
CA ALA A 146 5.68 0.47 12.08
C ALA A 146 6.99 1.28 11.94
N GLY A 147 7.26 1.84 10.77
CA GLY A 147 8.49 2.57 10.46
C GLY A 147 9.64 1.65 10.05
N GLU A 148 9.37 0.38 9.77
CA GLU A 148 10.37 -0.59 9.33
C GLU A 148 10.45 -0.62 7.80
N PRO A 149 11.62 -0.89 7.20
CA PRO A 149 11.76 -1.01 5.75
C PRO A 149 10.78 -2.03 5.17
N MET A 150 9.97 -1.59 4.21
CA MET A 150 9.02 -2.45 3.54
C MET A 150 9.74 -3.46 2.65
N GLY A 151 9.27 -4.70 2.70
CA GLY A 151 9.74 -5.77 1.84
C GLY A 151 9.39 -5.56 0.37
N GLU A 152 9.76 -6.53 -0.45
CA GLU A 152 9.46 -6.52 -1.89
C GLU A 152 7.95 -6.65 -2.14
N ARG A 153 7.44 -5.80 -3.04
CA ARG A 153 6.06 -5.85 -3.54
C ARG A 153 6.03 -6.58 -4.89
N ARG A 154 4.87 -7.13 -5.22
CA ARG A 154 4.54 -7.70 -6.53
C ARG A 154 3.15 -7.24 -6.92
N LEU A 155 2.89 -7.12 -8.21
CA LEU A 155 1.54 -6.86 -8.68
C LEU A 155 0.66 -8.10 -8.50
N PRO A 156 -0.66 -7.92 -8.32
CA PRO A 156 -1.58 -9.04 -8.29
C PRO A 156 -1.57 -9.78 -9.63
N ARG A 157 -1.99 -11.03 -9.58
CA ARG A 157 -2.24 -11.81 -10.79
C ARG A 157 -3.64 -11.48 -11.28
N VAL A 158 -3.80 -11.40 -12.60
CA VAL A 158 -5.09 -11.18 -13.25
C VAL A 158 -5.48 -12.41 -14.07
N ASN A 159 -6.78 -12.57 -14.32
CA ASN A 159 -7.28 -13.64 -15.18
C ASN A 159 -6.97 -13.34 -16.65
N GLU A 160 -6.91 -14.38 -17.50
CA GLU A 160 -6.66 -14.21 -18.94
C GLU A 160 -7.63 -13.23 -19.61
N ASP A 161 -8.91 -13.24 -19.23
CA ASP A 161 -9.92 -12.33 -19.79
C ASP A 161 -9.65 -10.86 -19.46
N GLU A 162 -9.06 -10.58 -18.30
CA GLU A 162 -8.66 -9.22 -17.88
C GLU A 162 -7.28 -8.81 -18.42
N ALA A 163 -6.44 -9.80 -18.72
CA ALA A 163 -5.15 -9.60 -19.37
C ALA A 163 -5.28 -9.15 -20.83
N VAL A 164 -6.43 -9.36 -21.45
CA VAL A 164 -6.76 -8.92 -22.82
C VAL A 164 -7.38 -7.52 -22.77
N GLY A 165 -6.81 -6.58 -23.53
CA GLY A 165 -7.29 -5.19 -23.58
C GLY A 165 -6.26 -4.25 -24.19
N GLU A 166 -6.62 -2.98 -24.37
CA GLU A 166 -5.73 -1.95 -24.92
C GLU A 166 -5.21 -0.99 -23.85
N GLU A 167 -5.98 -0.73 -22.79
CA GLU A 167 -5.58 0.21 -21.74
C GLU A 167 -4.67 -0.45 -20.70
N PRO A 168 -3.67 0.22 -20.13
CA PRO A 168 -2.88 -0.35 -19.04
C PRO A 168 -3.71 -0.65 -17.78
N LEU A 169 -3.30 -1.64 -16.99
CA LEU A 169 -3.89 -1.93 -15.68
C LEU A 169 -3.39 -0.91 -14.64
N VAL A 170 -4.27 -0.27 -13.88
CA VAL A 170 -3.89 0.78 -12.91
C VAL A 170 -3.89 0.22 -11.49
N TYR A 171 -2.78 0.43 -10.76
CA TYR A 171 -2.62 0.00 -9.37
C TYR A 171 -2.23 1.17 -8.48
N GLU A 172 -3.02 1.41 -7.44
CA GLU A 172 -2.79 2.49 -6.48
C GLU A 172 -2.09 1.99 -5.21
N PHE A 173 -1.09 2.75 -4.77
CA PHE A 173 -0.33 2.49 -3.55
C PHE A 173 -0.29 3.73 -2.67
N VAL A 174 -0.25 3.50 -1.36
CA VAL A 174 -0.02 4.55 -0.36
C VAL A 174 1.28 4.23 0.35
N VAL A 175 2.25 5.14 0.24
CA VAL A 175 3.54 5.07 0.94
C VAL A 175 3.44 5.97 2.16
N VAL A 176 3.68 5.40 3.35
CA VAL A 176 3.53 6.15 4.61
C VAL A 176 4.78 6.93 5.01
N GLY A 177 5.95 6.56 4.47
CA GLY A 177 7.21 7.25 4.69
C GLY A 177 8.38 6.56 3.98
N PHE A 178 9.55 7.18 4.07
CA PHE A 178 10.82 6.66 3.54
C PHE A 178 11.91 6.77 4.61
N GLY A 179 12.80 5.78 4.66
CA GLY A 179 13.92 5.74 5.61
C GLY A 179 15.09 4.92 5.10
N ALA A 180 16.18 4.91 5.85
CA ALA A 180 17.37 4.14 5.47
C ALA A 180 17.03 2.65 5.37
N GLY A 181 17.29 2.05 4.21
CA GLY A 181 17.26 0.60 4.05
C GLY A 181 18.51 0.02 4.70
N GLY A 182 18.33 -0.75 5.79
CA GLY A 182 19.43 -1.41 6.49
C GLY A 182 20.15 -2.47 5.67
#